data_AF-A0A0H3L7W4-F1
#
_entry.id   AF-A0A0H3L7W4-F1
#
_cell.length_a   1.000
_cell.length_b   1.000
_cell.length_c   1.000
_cell.angle_alpha   90.00
_cell.angle_beta   90.00
_cell.angle_gamma   90.00
#
_symmetry.space_group_name_H-M   'P 1'
#
loop_
_entity.id
_entity.type
_entity.pdbx_description
1 polymer ?
#
loop_
_entity_poly.entity_id
_entity_poly.type
_entity_poly.pdbx_seq_one_letter_code
_entity_poly.pdbx_strand_id
1 'polypeptide(L)'
;MDDLTLRYYDAEMRYLLEAGEEFARAHPEQAAMLNLDKAGARDPYVERLFEGFAFLMGRLREKLDDDLPELTEGLVSLLWPHYLRTIPSMSVVEFTPDWREMKEPMRIVKGFEVSSRPIGEKGTRCRYSTTKEITLQPLSLDHVRLSTDPDGRSVISLRFNCSALADWTRIDLSLVPLYFNADAPLACAMHEAFTMNVARLWLRLPDEVDRNALDGHFTALGFGEHDDLWPKGSSSFSGYQLLLEYFTFREKFMFTGLRGLESVAFPAELPWFEIDVVLTERWEHDFSFTEKHLRLNCVPVINLFPLESDPLTLNALQTEYLLRPMRVQDGHTEIYAVDSVMSSSQHTYVPFSSFRHKGGMMRHDAPEYYYHTRVRRGPSGLHNTWLILGGEAFDNHTVPEDESLSLTLTGTNGQLPRRALQSTVLDTVMKTTSTRIAVRNLCAPTLPCYPPAQDRFHWRVLSHLGSGFLSMMDNADVLRGTLALYEWTDSEMNRRRLEAIIEVKHSETERFEQGYLVRGVQIEVTLNSHGFAGRGDICLFGEMLSRFFALYTDIYLFNRLIIILQPNGERLEWQEKHNRRIPG
;
A
#
# COMPACT_ATOMS: atom_id res chain seq x y z
N MET A 1 -14.90 17.62 2.90
CA MET A 1 -13.72 17.74 3.77
C MET A 1 -13.77 19.17 4.27
N ASP A 2 -14.19 19.36 5.52
CA ASP A 2 -14.28 20.70 6.13
C ASP A 2 -12.85 21.21 6.38
N ASP A 3 -12.57 22.44 5.98
CA ASP A 3 -11.29 23.10 6.25
C ASP A 3 -11.19 23.42 7.74
N LEU A 4 -10.33 22.68 8.46
CA LEU A 4 -10.13 22.82 9.90
C LEU A 4 -9.65 24.22 10.28
N THR A 5 -8.72 24.78 9.51
CA THR A 5 -8.21 26.13 9.74
C THR A 5 -9.34 27.17 9.61
N LEU A 6 -10.27 26.96 8.67
CA LEU A 6 -11.45 27.81 8.54
C LEU A 6 -12.38 27.72 9.75
N ARG A 7 -12.58 26.52 10.31
CA ARG A 7 -13.37 26.35 11.55
C ARG A 7 -12.75 27.06 12.75
N TYR A 8 -11.43 26.95 12.92
CA TYR A 8 -10.71 27.67 13.98
C TYR A 8 -10.75 29.19 13.78
N TYR A 9 -10.58 29.65 12.54
CA TYR A 9 -10.74 31.05 12.17
C TYR A 9 -12.13 31.59 12.49
N ASP A 10 -13.18 30.87 12.08
CA ASP A 10 -14.58 31.26 12.34
C ASP A 10 -14.88 31.28 13.84
N ALA A 11 -14.33 30.34 14.61
CA ALA A 11 -14.46 30.29 16.06
C ALA A 11 -13.75 31.48 16.74
N GLU A 12 -12.52 31.81 16.31
CA GLU A 12 -11.79 32.98 16.81
C GLU A 12 -12.48 34.29 16.43
N MET A 13 -13.03 34.38 15.22
CA MET A 13 -13.79 35.55 14.79
C MET A 13 -15.03 35.74 15.65
N ARG A 14 -15.82 34.68 15.89
CA ARG A 14 -16.99 34.75 16.79
C ARG A 14 -16.58 35.16 18.20
N TYR A 15 -15.53 34.55 18.75
CA TYR A 15 -15.01 34.91 20.07
C TYR A 15 -14.61 36.38 20.14
N LEU A 16 -13.89 36.89 19.14
CA LEU A 16 -13.43 38.27 19.11
C LEU A 16 -14.58 39.27 18.96
N LEU A 17 -15.64 38.90 18.24
CA LEU A 17 -16.88 39.67 18.15
C LEU A 17 -17.61 39.74 19.50
N GLU A 18 -17.82 38.59 20.14
CA GLU A 18 -18.50 38.48 21.44
C GLU A 18 -17.70 39.21 22.53
N ALA A 19 -16.39 38.96 22.62
CA ALA A 19 -15.49 39.64 23.54
C ALA A 19 -15.42 41.14 23.27
N GLY A 20 -15.47 41.55 22.00
CA GLY A 20 -15.54 42.96 21.60
C GLY A 20 -16.81 43.63 22.09
N GLU A 21 -17.97 42.96 22.02
CA GLU A 21 -19.23 43.47 22.58
C GLU A 21 -19.21 43.55 24.10
N GLU A 22 -18.70 42.51 24.77
CA GLU A 22 -18.57 42.52 26.23
C GLU A 22 -17.61 43.62 26.72
N PHE A 23 -16.47 43.77 26.05
CA PHE A 23 -15.52 44.86 26.32
C PHE A 23 -16.17 46.22 26.08
N ALA A 24 -16.96 46.38 25.01
CA ALA A 24 -17.64 47.63 24.74
C ALA A 24 -18.67 48.01 25.80
N ARG A 25 -19.37 47.02 26.38
CA ARG A 25 -20.29 47.23 27.51
C ARG A 25 -19.55 47.58 28.80
N ALA A 26 -18.40 46.95 29.05
CA ALA A 26 -17.61 47.16 30.27
C ALA A 26 -16.79 48.46 30.25
N HIS A 27 -16.34 48.90 29.07
CA HIS A 27 -15.40 50.00 28.86
C HIS A 27 -15.85 50.96 27.74
N PRO A 28 -16.95 51.71 27.95
CA PRO A 28 -17.59 52.48 26.88
C PRO A 28 -16.72 53.63 26.32
N GLU A 29 -15.87 54.26 27.15
CA GLU A 29 -14.98 55.34 26.69
C GLU A 29 -13.90 54.81 25.73
N GLN A 30 -13.30 53.66 26.05
CA GLN A 30 -12.31 53.00 25.20
C GLN A 30 -12.94 52.41 23.94
N ALA A 31 -14.15 51.87 24.05
CA ALA A 31 -14.89 51.31 22.92
C ALA A 31 -15.27 52.38 21.89
N ALA A 32 -15.63 53.58 22.34
CA ALA A 32 -15.90 54.71 21.47
C ALA A 32 -14.65 55.20 20.72
N MET A 33 -13.45 55.11 21.32
CA MET A 33 -12.19 55.39 20.62
C MET A 33 -11.87 54.36 19.53
N LEU A 34 -12.31 53.11 19.71
CA LEU A 34 -12.07 52.00 18.79
C LEU A 34 -13.24 51.73 17.84
N ASN A 35 -14.31 52.52 17.90
CA ASN A 35 -15.57 52.32 17.15
C ASN A 35 -16.16 50.90 17.30
N LEU A 36 -16.03 50.30 18.48
CA LEU A 36 -16.57 48.96 18.79
C LEU A 36 -18.05 48.99 19.20
N ASP A 37 -18.60 50.17 19.45
CA ASP A 37 -19.94 50.45 20.01
C ASP A 37 -21.03 50.64 18.94
N LYS A 38 -20.67 50.82 17.66
CA LYS A 38 -21.63 51.09 16.56
C LYS A 38 -21.72 49.93 15.58
N ALA A 39 -22.84 49.20 15.63
CA ALA A 39 -23.16 48.17 14.65
C ALA A 39 -23.32 48.79 13.25
N GLY A 40 -22.39 48.52 12.34
CA GLY A 40 -22.45 48.90 10.92
C GLY A 40 -21.43 49.94 10.45
N ALA A 41 -20.57 50.47 11.31
CA ALA A 41 -19.51 51.43 10.94
C ALA A 41 -18.14 51.02 11.50
N ARG A 42 -17.80 49.74 11.39
CA ARG A 42 -16.44 49.30 11.70
C ARG A 42 -15.51 49.76 10.59
N ASP A 43 -14.40 50.34 11.00
CA ASP A 43 -13.34 50.72 10.09
C ASP A 43 -12.85 49.45 9.35
N PRO A 44 -12.87 49.42 8.00
CA PRO A 44 -12.37 48.29 7.22
C PRO A 44 -10.93 47.87 7.58
N TYR A 45 -10.11 48.78 8.09
CA TYR A 45 -8.75 48.47 8.54
C TYR A 45 -8.73 47.72 9.88
N VAL A 46 -9.65 48.03 10.79
CA VAL A 46 -9.80 47.33 12.08
C VAL A 46 -10.39 45.93 11.85
N GLU A 47 -11.35 45.81 10.94
CA GLU A 47 -11.91 44.52 10.56
C GLU A 47 -10.86 43.60 9.94
N ARG A 48 -10.05 44.11 8.99
CA ARG A 48 -8.92 43.35 8.42
C ARG A 48 -7.85 42.97 9.45
N LEU A 49 -7.62 43.81 10.46
CA LEU A 49 -6.72 43.50 11.56
C LEU A 49 -7.26 42.34 12.40
N PHE A 50 -8.57 42.33 12.68
CA PHE A 50 -9.23 41.23 13.37
C PHE A 50 -9.26 39.95 12.56
N GLU A 51 -9.46 40.01 11.25
CA GLU A 51 -9.33 38.86 10.35
C GLU A 51 -7.91 38.28 10.41
N GLY A 52 -6.88 39.13 10.31
CA GLY A 52 -5.48 38.71 10.43
C GLY A 52 -5.14 38.11 11.80
N PHE A 53 -5.64 38.70 12.88
CA PHE A 53 -5.42 38.22 14.24
C PHE A 53 -6.15 36.88 14.49
N ALA A 54 -7.42 36.77 14.12
CA ALA A 54 -8.20 35.55 14.22
C ALA A 54 -7.56 34.41 13.41
N PHE A 55 -7.00 34.71 12.23
CA PHE A 55 -6.26 33.73 11.45
C PHE A 55 -4.99 33.24 12.18
N LEU A 56 -4.20 34.14 12.75
CA LEU A 56 -3.00 33.77 13.51
C LEU A 56 -3.32 32.97 14.78
N MET A 57 -4.31 33.41 15.56
CA MET A 57 -4.76 32.74 16.78
C MET A 57 -5.43 31.41 16.48
N GLY A 58 -6.21 31.32 15.39
CA GLY A 58 -6.81 30.09 14.92
C GLY A 58 -5.73 29.05 14.60
N ARG A 59 -4.67 29.43 13.87
CA ARG A 59 -3.52 28.54 13.62
C ARG A 59 -2.74 28.17 14.87
N LEU A 60 -2.63 29.07 15.85
CA LEU A 60 -1.98 28.78 17.13
C LEU A 60 -2.78 27.76 17.94
N ARG A 61 -4.11 27.92 18.03
CA ARG A 61 -4.99 26.97 18.71
C ARG A 61 -5.04 25.63 18.00
N GLU A 62 -5.16 25.63 16.68
CA GLU A 62 -5.06 24.41 15.87
C GLU A 62 -3.77 23.65 16.20
N LYS A 63 -2.63 24.35 16.32
CA LYS A 63 -1.35 23.74 16.70
C LYS A 63 -1.31 23.23 18.15
N LEU A 64 -1.94 23.94 19.09
CA LEU A 64 -1.98 23.53 20.50
C LEU A 64 -2.89 22.30 20.72
N ASP A 65 -4.00 22.23 19.98
CA ASP A 65 -4.96 21.12 20.06
C ASP A 65 -4.43 19.84 19.38
N ASP A 66 -3.39 19.94 18.54
CA ASP A 66 -2.78 18.82 17.81
C ASP A 66 -1.98 17.83 18.70
N ASP A 67 -1.99 18.00 20.03
CA ASP A 67 -1.54 17.00 21.03
C ASP A 67 -0.08 16.49 20.83
N LEU A 68 0.84 17.43 20.57
CA LEU A 68 2.30 17.22 20.39
C LEU A 68 2.66 16.13 19.35
N PRO A 69 2.31 16.31 18.06
CA PRO A 69 2.70 15.40 16.99
C PRO A 69 4.23 15.27 16.91
N GLU A 70 4.96 16.33 17.26
CA GLU A 70 6.42 16.36 17.20
C GLU A 70 7.11 15.30 18.07
N LEU A 71 6.46 14.87 19.15
CA LEU A 71 6.98 13.79 20.00
C LEU A 71 6.50 12.42 19.52
N THR A 72 5.22 12.32 19.15
CA THR A 72 4.59 11.03 18.78
C THR A 72 5.02 10.55 17.41
N GLU A 73 5.13 11.45 16.42
CA GLU A 73 5.70 11.15 15.09
C GLU A 73 7.12 10.60 15.22
N GLY A 74 7.94 11.19 16.09
CA GLY A 74 9.30 10.72 16.36
C GLY A 74 9.31 9.27 16.83
N LEU A 75 8.46 8.92 17.81
CA LEU A 75 8.33 7.55 18.32
C LEU A 75 7.76 6.58 17.27
N VAL A 76 6.70 6.98 16.57
CA VAL A 76 6.10 6.18 15.50
C VAL A 76 7.12 5.95 14.38
N SER A 77 7.94 6.93 14.02
CA SER A 77 8.98 6.76 13.00
C SER A 77 10.03 5.71 13.37
N LEU A 78 10.31 5.55 14.67
CA LEU A 78 11.26 4.56 15.22
C LEU A 78 10.65 3.15 15.33
N LEU A 79 9.33 3.02 15.36
CA LEU A 79 8.70 1.71 15.36
C LEU A 79 8.30 1.31 13.95
N TRP A 80 7.76 2.27 13.20
CA TRP A 80 7.03 2.06 11.98
C TRP A 80 7.05 3.29 11.05
N PRO A 81 8.18 3.52 10.34
CA PRO A 81 8.39 4.74 9.55
C PRO A 81 7.44 4.89 8.36
N HIS A 82 6.83 3.81 7.86
CA HIS A 82 5.91 3.86 6.71
C HIS A 82 4.56 4.46 7.04
N TYR A 83 4.19 4.54 8.33
CA TYR A 83 2.91 5.11 8.77
C TYR A 83 2.84 6.62 8.66
N LEU A 84 3.99 7.25 8.49
CA LEU A 84 4.14 8.69 8.35
C LEU A 84 4.43 9.07 6.89
N ARG A 85 4.30 8.13 5.96
CA ARG A 85 4.57 8.33 4.54
C ARG A 85 3.28 8.21 3.73
N THR A 86 3.18 9.03 2.70
CA THR A 86 2.13 8.92 1.69
C THR A 86 2.21 7.57 0.99
N ILE A 87 1.09 6.89 0.82
CA ILE A 87 0.98 5.74 -0.09
C ILE A 87 0.81 6.30 -1.51
N PRO A 88 1.79 6.12 -2.41
CA PRO A 88 1.73 6.66 -3.77
C PRO A 88 0.62 6.02 -4.61
N SER A 89 0.31 6.66 -5.74
CA SER A 89 -0.56 6.09 -6.76
C SER A 89 0.00 4.74 -7.27
N MET A 90 -0.88 3.76 -7.46
CA MET A 90 -0.55 2.42 -7.94
C MET A 90 -1.50 1.98 -9.05
N SER A 91 -1.05 1.06 -9.90
CA SER A 91 -1.85 0.44 -10.96
C SER A 91 -1.30 -0.96 -11.27
N VAL A 92 -2.03 -1.75 -12.05
CA VAL A 92 -1.53 -2.99 -12.66
C VAL A 92 -1.30 -2.72 -14.13
N VAL A 93 -0.12 -3.04 -14.65
CA VAL A 93 0.18 -2.97 -16.08
C VAL A 93 0.38 -4.36 -16.66
N GLU A 94 -0.03 -4.52 -17.91
CA GLU A 94 0.26 -5.66 -18.77
C GLU A 94 1.39 -5.30 -19.72
N PHE A 95 2.40 -6.17 -19.79
CA PHE A 95 3.42 -6.14 -20.83
C PHE A 95 3.08 -7.15 -21.92
N THR A 96 2.86 -6.66 -23.14
CA THR A 96 2.55 -7.48 -24.30
C THR A 96 3.78 -7.54 -25.21
N PRO A 97 4.63 -8.57 -25.08
CA PRO A 97 5.73 -8.79 -26.01
C PRO A 97 5.21 -9.33 -27.35
N ASP A 98 6.00 -9.18 -28.41
CA ASP A 98 5.80 -9.98 -29.63
C ASP A 98 6.27 -11.43 -29.39
N TRP A 99 5.44 -12.20 -28.69
CA TRP A 99 5.77 -13.54 -28.22
C TRP A 99 6.12 -14.51 -29.36
N ARG A 100 5.63 -14.29 -30.58
CA ARG A 100 5.91 -15.14 -31.75
C ARG A 100 7.36 -15.06 -32.22
N GLU A 101 8.02 -13.94 -31.94
CA GLU A 101 9.42 -13.70 -32.30
C GLU A 101 10.38 -14.05 -31.14
N MET A 102 9.85 -14.43 -29.97
CA MET A 102 10.65 -14.76 -28.80
C MET A 102 11.18 -16.19 -28.88
N LYS A 103 12.50 -16.32 -28.76
CA LYS A 103 13.21 -17.60 -28.60
C LYS A 103 13.46 -17.97 -27.13
N GLU A 104 13.75 -16.96 -26.31
CA GLU A 104 14.08 -17.10 -24.89
C GLU A 104 13.18 -16.18 -24.04
N PRO A 105 12.98 -16.50 -22.74
CA PRO A 105 12.22 -15.65 -21.84
C PRO A 105 12.90 -14.28 -21.68
N MET A 106 12.09 -13.24 -21.46
CA MET A 106 12.60 -11.90 -21.21
C MET A 106 12.27 -11.44 -19.79
N ARG A 107 13.29 -11.06 -19.03
CA ARG A 107 13.14 -10.59 -17.65
C ARG A 107 12.87 -9.08 -17.60
N ILE A 108 11.81 -8.69 -16.90
CA ILE A 108 11.52 -7.31 -16.51
C ILE A 108 11.85 -7.17 -15.02
N VAL A 109 12.95 -6.49 -14.73
CA VAL A 109 13.45 -6.30 -13.37
C VAL A 109 12.49 -5.46 -12.52
N LYS A 110 12.57 -5.63 -11.20
CA LYS A 110 11.96 -4.68 -10.25
C LYS A 110 12.52 -3.27 -10.47
N GLY A 111 11.67 -2.25 -10.39
CA GLY A 111 12.03 -0.87 -10.64
C GLY A 111 12.05 -0.48 -12.13
N PHE A 112 11.58 -1.36 -13.03
CA PHE A 112 11.46 -1.04 -14.44
C PHE A 112 10.41 0.06 -14.66
N GLU A 113 10.75 1.09 -15.42
CA GLU A 113 9.93 2.29 -15.51
C GLU A 113 8.99 2.32 -16.71
N VAL A 114 7.75 2.72 -16.43
CA VAL A 114 6.68 2.97 -17.39
C VAL A 114 6.19 4.40 -17.20
N SER A 115 5.95 5.11 -18.30
CA SER A 115 5.47 6.48 -18.30
C SER A 115 4.06 6.60 -18.84
N SER A 116 3.30 7.54 -18.27
CA SER A 116 2.00 7.92 -18.79
C SER A 116 2.10 8.74 -20.08
N ARG A 117 0.97 8.86 -20.76
CA ARG A 117 0.71 9.99 -21.66
C ARG A 117 0.83 11.33 -20.91
N PRO A 118 1.07 12.45 -21.61
CA PRO A 118 1.02 13.78 -21.00
C PRO A 118 -0.34 14.04 -20.34
N ILE A 119 -0.33 14.57 -19.12
CA ILE A 119 -1.52 14.83 -18.31
C ILE A 119 -1.55 16.32 -17.88
N GLY A 120 -2.75 16.90 -17.91
CA GLY A 120 -2.97 18.30 -17.51
C GLY A 120 -2.44 19.32 -18.51
N GLU A 121 -2.61 20.61 -18.20
CA GLU A 121 -2.25 21.72 -19.10
C GLU A 121 -0.74 21.82 -19.37
N LYS A 122 0.08 21.45 -18.38
CA LYS A 122 1.54 21.42 -18.50
C LYS A 122 2.08 20.18 -19.22
N GLY A 123 1.22 19.20 -19.54
CA GLY A 123 1.63 17.97 -20.20
C GLY A 123 2.56 17.09 -19.36
N THR A 124 2.40 17.11 -18.03
CA THR A 124 3.22 16.33 -17.09
C THR A 124 3.07 14.84 -17.37
N ARG A 125 4.19 14.12 -17.45
CA ARG A 125 4.20 12.65 -17.57
C ARG A 125 4.49 12.03 -16.21
N CYS A 126 3.56 11.21 -15.72
CA CYS A 126 3.76 10.43 -14.51
C CYS A 126 4.68 9.23 -14.81
N ARG A 127 5.58 8.91 -13.88
CA ARG A 127 6.47 7.75 -13.97
C ARG A 127 6.08 6.72 -12.92
N TYR A 128 5.90 5.49 -13.35
CA TYR A 128 5.60 4.36 -12.49
C TYR A 128 6.72 3.32 -12.62
N SER A 129 7.04 2.64 -11.53
CA SER A 129 8.05 1.59 -11.49
C SER A 129 7.44 0.25 -11.07
N THR A 130 7.91 -0.85 -11.66
CA THR A 130 7.46 -2.20 -11.30
C THR A 130 7.83 -2.54 -9.86
N THR A 131 6.88 -3.05 -9.08
CA THR A 131 7.10 -3.38 -7.66
C THR A 131 7.83 -4.71 -7.47
N LYS A 132 7.72 -5.60 -8.46
CA LYS A 132 8.35 -6.90 -8.51
C LYS A 132 8.90 -7.20 -9.89
N GLU A 133 9.76 -8.20 -9.92
CA GLU A 133 10.28 -8.77 -11.14
C GLU A 133 9.28 -9.72 -11.77
N ILE A 134 9.21 -9.73 -13.10
CA ILE A 134 8.44 -10.71 -13.87
C ILE A 134 9.27 -11.24 -15.05
N THR A 135 8.97 -12.46 -15.48
CA THR A 135 9.54 -13.07 -16.67
C THR A 135 8.45 -13.19 -17.73
N LEU A 136 8.67 -12.50 -18.86
CA LEU A 136 7.82 -12.60 -20.04
C LEU A 136 8.17 -13.89 -20.78
N GLN A 137 7.19 -14.77 -20.90
CA GLN A 137 7.35 -16.07 -21.55
C GLN A 137 6.96 -15.97 -23.03
N PRO A 138 7.54 -16.81 -23.92
CA PRO A 138 7.24 -16.84 -25.35
C PRO A 138 5.90 -17.56 -25.64
N LEU A 139 4.87 -17.22 -24.89
CA LEU A 139 3.53 -17.80 -24.96
C LEU A 139 2.46 -16.74 -24.73
N SER A 140 1.26 -17.01 -25.21
CA SER A 140 0.08 -16.17 -24.99
C SER A 140 -1.13 -17.01 -24.65
N LEU A 141 -2.00 -16.50 -23.79
CA LEU A 141 -3.30 -17.10 -23.52
C LEU A 141 -4.26 -16.71 -24.66
N ASP A 142 -4.70 -17.70 -25.43
CA ASP A 142 -5.54 -17.53 -26.62
C ASP A 142 -7.02 -17.41 -26.28
N HIS A 143 -7.53 -18.36 -25.50
CA HIS A 143 -8.91 -18.32 -25.03
C HIS A 143 -9.08 -19.01 -23.69
N VAL A 144 -10.11 -18.57 -22.98
CA VAL A 144 -10.59 -19.19 -21.73
C VAL A 144 -12.05 -19.54 -21.94
N ARG A 145 -12.41 -20.79 -21.67
CA ARG A 145 -13.79 -21.27 -21.83
C ARG A 145 -14.25 -21.96 -20.56
N LEU A 146 -15.43 -21.57 -20.09
CA LEU A 146 -16.15 -22.29 -19.06
C LEU A 146 -17.10 -23.28 -19.73
N SER A 147 -16.99 -24.55 -19.36
CA SER A 147 -17.82 -25.63 -19.86
C SER A 147 -18.26 -26.53 -18.70
N THR A 148 -19.13 -27.49 -18.99
CA THR A 148 -19.56 -28.50 -18.03
C THR A 148 -19.12 -29.87 -18.56
N ASP A 149 -18.46 -30.65 -17.72
CA ASP A 149 -18.07 -32.02 -18.07
C ASP A 149 -19.28 -32.99 -18.02
N PRO A 150 -19.12 -34.24 -18.48
CA PRO A 150 -20.19 -35.24 -18.41
C PRO A 150 -20.66 -35.59 -16.98
N ASP A 151 -19.79 -35.39 -15.97
CA ASP A 151 -20.12 -35.57 -14.55
C ASP A 151 -20.90 -34.36 -13.97
N GLY A 152 -21.11 -33.33 -14.78
CA GLY A 152 -21.82 -32.11 -14.41
C GLY A 152 -20.96 -31.14 -13.60
N ARG A 153 -19.64 -31.26 -13.57
CA ARG A 153 -18.73 -30.29 -12.93
C ARG A 153 -18.37 -29.19 -13.90
N SER A 154 -18.06 -28.01 -13.37
CA SER A 154 -17.56 -26.91 -14.18
C SER A 154 -16.08 -27.11 -14.51
N VAL A 155 -15.73 -26.90 -15.78
CA VAL A 155 -14.37 -27.03 -16.29
C VAL A 155 -13.97 -25.72 -16.97
N ILE A 156 -12.85 -25.15 -16.52
CA ILE A 156 -12.24 -23.96 -17.12
C ILE A 156 -11.09 -24.43 -18.03
N SER A 157 -11.27 -24.31 -19.34
CA SER A 157 -10.25 -24.63 -20.34
C SER A 157 -9.40 -23.40 -20.64
N LEU A 158 -8.09 -23.49 -20.43
CA LEU A 158 -7.09 -22.46 -20.70
C LEU A 158 -6.23 -22.88 -21.89
N ARG A 159 -6.37 -22.18 -23.01
CA ARG A 159 -5.58 -22.46 -24.21
C ARG A 159 -4.39 -21.53 -24.32
N PHE A 160 -3.18 -22.07 -24.36
CA PHE A 160 -1.95 -21.33 -24.56
C PHE A 160 -1.39 -21.58 -25.96
N ASN A 161 -1.11 -20.52 -26.69
CA ASN A 161 -0.35 -20.56 -27.93
C ASN A 161 1.13 -20.27 -27.62
N CYS A 162 2.00 -20.94 -28.33
CA CYS A 162 3.41 -21.05 -28.04
C CYS A 162 4.24 -20.61 -29.24
N SER A 163 5.35 -19.90 -29.01
CA SER A 163 6.25 -19.47 -30.08
C SER A 163 6.87 -20.68 -30.78
N ALA A 164 6.86 -20.68 -32.13
CA ALA A 164 7.55 -21.70 -32.91
C ALA A 164 9.09 -21.60 -32.81
N LEU A 165 9.60 -20.46 -32.33
CA LEU A 165 11.04 -20.23 -32.14
C LEU A 165 11.52 -20.55 -30.72
N ALA A 166 10.61 -20.84 -29.79
CA ALA A 166 10.92 -21.06 -28.39
C ALA A 166 11.75 -22.33 -28.17
N ASP A 167 12.78 -22.22 -27.34
CA ASP A 167 13.51 -23.40 -26.83
C ASP A 167 12.91 -23.85 -25.51
N TRP A 168 11.94 -24.78 -25.56
CA TRP A 168 11.22 -25.31 -24.40
C TRP A 168 12.12 -26.06 -23.40
N THR A 169 13.35 -26.41 -23.77
CA THR A 169 14.32 -27.00 -22.82
C THR A 169 14.92 -25.98 -21.86
N ARG A 170 14.85 -24.68 -22.19
CA ARG A 170 15.41 -23.57 -21.40
C ARG A 170 14.35 -22.72 -20.72
N ILE A 171 13.07 -22.93 -21.04
CA ILE A 171 11.96 -22.15 -20.52
C ILE A 171 11.50 -22.76 -19.21
N ASP A 172 11.64 -21.99 -18.13
CA ASP A 172 11.09 -22.37 -16.84
C ASP A 172 9.62 -21.95 -16.74
N LEU A 173 8.72 -22.94 -16.61
CA LEU A 173 7.28 -22.76 -16.36
C LEU A 173 6.88 -23.13 -14.93
N SER A 174 7.82 -23.16 -13.98
CA SER A 174 7.56 -23.47 -12.56
C SER A 174 6.48 -22.61 -11.91
N LEU A 175 6.32 -21.39 -12.41
CA LEU A 175 5.27 -20.46 -12.01
C LEU A 175 4.81 -19.66 -13.23
N VAL A 176 3.52 -19.79 -13.57
CA VAL A 176 2.85 -18.95 -14.56
C VAL A 176 1.87 -18.02 -13.83
N PRO A 177 2.23 -16.74 -13.61
CA PRO A 177 1.36 -15.79 -12.95
C PRO A 177 0.20 -15.36 -13.87
N LEU A 178 -1.00 -15.37 -13.33
CA LEU A 178 -2.23 -14.96 -13.97
C LEU A 178 -2.90 -13.88 -13.13
N TYR A 179 -3.40 -12.84 -13.79
CA TYR A 179 -4.11 -11.72 -13.16
C TYR A 179 -5.59 -11.74 -13.53
N PHE A 180 -6.46 -11.61 -12.52
CA PHE A 180 -7.90 -11.50 -12.70
C PHE A 180 -8.29 -10.05 -13.02
N ASN A 181 -8.37 -9.74 -14.31
CA ASN A 181 -8.74 -8.43 -14.82
C ASN A 181 -10.26 -8.30 -14.99
N ALA A 182 -10.99 -8.24 -13.88
CA ALA A 182 -12.44 -8.13 -13.86
C ALA A 182 -12.91 -7.16 -12.78
N ASP A 183 -14.21 -6.85 -12.78
CA ASP A 183 -14.82 -6.13 -11.67
C ASP A 183 -14.81 -6.98 -10.38
N ALA A 184 -15.02 -6.32 -9.24
CA ALA A 184 -14.77 -6.96 -7.94
C ALA A 184 -15.53 -8.29 -7.73
N PRO A 185 -16.84 -8.42 -8.05
CA PRO A 185 -17.56 -9.67 -7.86
C PRO A 185 -16.98 -10.82 -8.71
N LEU A 186 -16.72 -10.58 -10.01
CA LEU A 186 -16.19 -11.62 -10.89
C LEU A 186 -14.74 -11.96 -10.54
N ALA A 187 -13.90 -10.97 -10.24
CA ALA A 187 -12.51 -11.20 -9.86
C ALA A 187 -12.41 -12.04 -8.57
N CYS A 188 -13.27 -11.77 -7.58
CA CYS A 188 -13.31 -12.55 -6.33
C CYS A 188 -13.80 -13.99 -6.56
N ALA A 189 -14.84 -14.18 -7.39
CA ALA A 189 -15.33 -15.51 -7.76
C ALA A 189 -14.26 -16.32 -8.54
N MET A 190 -13.56 -15.68 -9.47
CA MET A 190 -12.44 -16.30 -10.18
C MET A 190 -11.31 -16.66 -9.21
N HIS A 191 -10.94 -15.75 -8.30
CA HIS A 191 -9.90 -16.01 -7.31
C HIS A 191 -10.26 -17.24 -6.46
N GLU A 192 -11.48 -17.34 -5.96
CA GLU A 192 -11.98 -18.51 -5.24
C GLU A 192 -11.93 -19.78 -6.08
N ALA A 193 -12.45 -19.74 -7.30
CA ALA A 193 -12.49 -20.89 -8.20
C ALA A 193 -11.10 -21.48 -8.46
N PHE A 194 -10.12 -20.62 -8.73
CA PHE A 194 -8.75 -21.04 -9.01
C PHE A 194 -7.97 -21.43 -7.75
N THR A 195 -8.14 -20.75 -6.61
CA THR A 195 -7.27 -20.97 -5.45
C THR A 195 -7.81 -21.95 -4.41
N MET A 196 -9.12 -22.17 -4.37
CA MET A 196 -9.78 -22.99 -3.36
C MET A 196 -10.61 -24.14 -3.94
N ASN A 197 -11.19 -23.97 -5.13
CA ASN A 197 -12.16 -24.93 -5.68
C ASN A 197 -11.61 -25.78 -6.81
N VAL A 198 -10.28 -25.90 -6.97
CA VAL A 198 -9.68 -26.78 -7.98
C VAL A 198 -9.66 -28.23 -7.49
N ALA A 199 -10.36 -29.12 -8.19
CA ALA A 199 -10.36 -30.54 -7.90
C ALA A 199 -9.22 -31.28 -8.60
N ARG A 200 -9.03 -31.03 -9.90
CA ARG A 200 -8.03 -31.70 -10.75
C ARG A 200 -7.62 -30.81 -11.90
N LEU A 201 -6.39 -31.00 -12.37
CA LEU A 201 -5.87 -30.39 -13.60
C LEU A 201 -5.60 -31.46 -14.65
N TRP A 202 -5.95 -31.15 -15.89
CA TRP A 202 -5.56 -31.95 -17.04
C TRP A 202 -4.79 -31.10 -18.04
N LEU A 203 -3.81 -31.71 -18.70
CA LEU A 203 -3.03 -31.13 -19.77
C LEU A 203 -3.35 -31.85 -21.08
N ARG A 204 -3.48 -31.09 -22.16
CA ARG A 204 -3.57 -31.62 -23.52
C ARG A 204 -2.53 -30.97 -24.41
N LEU A 205 -1.75 -31.80 -25.09
CA LEU A 205 -0.76 -31.39 -26.10
C LEU A 205 -1.32 -31.61 -27.53
N PRO A 206 -0.68 -31.06 -28.57
CA PRO A 206 -1.21 -31.08 -29.94
C PRO A 206 -1.41 -32.46 -30.56
N ASP A 207 -0.48 -33.37 -30.29
CA ASP A 207 -0.48 -34.73 -30.85
C ASP A 207 -1.22 -35.74 -29.97
N GLU A 208 -1.83 -35.28 -28.87
CA GLU A 208 -2.54 -36.11 -27.92
C GLU A 208 -4.05 -35.96 -28.09
N VAL A 209 -4.71 -37.09 -28.34
CA VAL A 209 -6.17 -37.15 -28.40
C VAL A 209 -6.77 -37.08 -27.00
N ASP A 210 -6.12 -37.72 -26.04
CA ASP A 210 -6.54 -37.81 -24.65
C ASP A 210 -5.89 -36.73 -23.78
N ARG A 211 -6.53 -36.43 -22.64
CA ARG A 211 -6.01 -35.49 -21.65
C ARG A 211 -5.16 -36.24 -20.63
N ASN A 212 -3.99 -35.72 -20.32
CA ASN A 212 -3.08 -36.25 -19.31
C ASN A 212 -3.30 -35.58 -17.95
N ALA A 213 -3.21 -36.34 -16.86
CA ALA A 213 -3.31 -35.77 -15.53
C ALA A 213 -2.10 -34.85 -15.26
N LEU A 214 -2.36 -33.63 -14.79
CA LEU A 214 -1.32 -32.67 -14.43
C LEU A 214 -1.24 -32.58 -12.91
N ASP A 215 -0.07 -32.91 -12.34
CA ASP A 215 0.22 -32.68 -10.92
C ASP A 215 0.61 -31.22 -10.69
N GLY A 216 -0.39 -30.36 -10.84
CA GLY A 216 -0.25 -28.91 -10.69
C GLY A 216 -1.28 -28.36 -9.73
N HIS A 217 -1.03 -27.15 -9.27
CA HIS A 217 -1.93 -26.43 -8.38
C HIS A 217 -1.82 -24.93 -8.61
N PHE A 218 -2.84 -24.21 -8.15
CA PHE A 218 -2.87 -22.77 -8.17
C PHE A 218 -2.56 -22.22 -6.77
N THR A 219 -1.72 -21.19 -6.70
CA THR A 219 -1.38 -20.50 -5.45
C THR A 219 -1.79 -19.05 -5.52
N ALA A 220 -2.48 -18.54 -4.50
CA ALA A 220 -2.72 -17.10 -4.36
C ALA A 220 -1.37 -16.35 -4.26
N LEU A 221 -1.25 -15.24 -4.98
CA LEU A 221 -0.05 -14.39 -4.99
C LEU A 221 -0.35 -13.04 -4.32
N GLY A 222 0.69 -12.29 -3.95
CA GLY A 222 0.54 -10.96 -3.34
C GLY A 222 0.64 -10.97 -1.81
N PHE A 223 0.73 -12.14 -1.19
CA PHE A 223 0.86 -12.30 0.26
C PHE A 223 2.28 -12.63 0.73
N GLY A 224 3.23 -12.82 -0.19
CA GLY A 224 4.60 -13.21 0.14
C GLY A 224 5.45 -12.05 0.66
N GLU A 225 6.56 -12.36 1.32
CA GLU A 225 7.50 -11.33 1.82
C GLU A 225 8.19 -10.53 0.71
N HIS A 226 8.26 -11.08 -0.49
CA HIS A 226 8.85 -10.43 -1.67
C HIS A 226 7.83 -9.69 -2.55
N ASP A 227 6.54 -9.72 -2.18
CA ASP A 227 5.46 -9.10 -2.95
C ASP A 227 5.19 -7.64 -2.55
N ASP A 228 6.02 -7.03 -1.70
CA ASP A 228 5.78 -5.68 -1.17
C ASP A 228 5.62 -4.62 -2.27
N LEU A 229 4.59 -3.78 -2.13
CA LEU A 229 4.33 -2.71 -3.10
C LEU A 229 5.29 -1.52 -2.95
N TRP A 230 5.73 -1.22 -1.73
CA TRP A 230 6.67 -0.14 -1.44
C TRP A 230 7.88 -0.65 -0.63
N PRO A 231 9.04 0.04 -0.71
CA PRO A 231 10.26 -0.38 -0.02
C PRO A 231 10.06 -0.46 1.49
N LYS A 232 10.39 -1.61 2.11
CA LYS A 232 10.40 -1.76 3.56
C LYS A 232 11.63 -1.09 4.19
N GLY A 233 11.49 -0.61 5.42
CA GLY A 233 12.63 -0.25 6.25
C GLY A 233 13.17 -1.53 6.89
N SER A 234 14.47 -1.57 7.20
CA SER A 234 15.15 -2.74 7.77
C SER A 234 14.54 -3.26 9.10
N SER A 235 13.67 -2.48 9.74
CA SER A 235 13.04 -2.74 11.05
C SER A 235 11.51 -2.88 11.00
N SER A 236 10.89 -2.93 9.81
CA SER A 236 9.42 -2.87 9.70
C SER A 236 8.73 -4.24 9.86
N PHE A 237 7.71 -4.30 10.73
CA PHE A 237 6.80 -5.45 10.84
C PHE A 237 6.01 -5.67 9.55
N SER A 238 6.21 -6.81 8.88
CA SER A 238 5.63 -7.10 7.55
C SER A 238 4.11 -7.29 7.54
N GLY A 239 3.53 -7.91 8.58
CA GLY A 239 2.11 -8.30 8.53
C GLY A 239 1.13 -7.13 8.62
N TYR A 240 1.51 -6.01 9.22
CA TYR A 240 0.64 -4.84 9.27
C TYR A 240 0.71 -4.03 7.95
N GLN A 241 1.77 -4.17 7.13
CA GLN A 241 1.80 -3.59 5.79
C GLN A 241 0.72 -4.21 4.90
N LEU A 242 0.46 -5.52 5.06
CA LEU A 242 -0.56 -6.24 4.32
C LEU A 242 -1.96 -5.61 4.48
N LEU A 243 -2.27 -5.11 5.67
CA LEU A 243 -3.53 -4.41 5.94
C LEU A 243 -3.65 -3.13 5.09
N LEU A 244 -2.60 -2.29 5.06
CA LEU A 244 -2.61 -1.10 4.20
C LEU A 244 -2.75 -1.49 2.73
N GLU A 245 -2.01 -2.49 2.26
CA GLU A 245 -2.11 -2.96 0.87
C GLU A 245 -3.52 -3.47 0.54
N TYR A 246 -4.17 -4.17 1.48
CA TYR A 246 -5.53 -4.67 1.31
C TYR A 246 -6.58 -3.57 1.17
N PHE A 247 -6.52 -2.55 2.03
CA PHE A 247 -7.49 -1.45 2.01
C PHE A 247 -7.18 -0.42 0.92
N THR A 248 -5.91 -0.25 0.50
CA THR A 248 -5.52 0.77 -0.48
C THR A 248 -5.38 0.26 -1.92
N PHE A 249 -4.90 -0.97 -2.14
CA PHE A 249 -4.64 -1.51 -3.47
C PHE A 249 -4.87 -3.02 -3.53
N ARG A 250 -6.14 -3.40 -3.38
CA ARG A 250 -6.58 -4.79 -3.35
C ARG A 250 -6.23 -5.56 -4.63
N GLU A 251 -6.10 -4.89 -5.76
CA GLU A 251 -5.73 -5.47 -7.06
C GLU A 251 -4.45 -6.30 -6.98
N LYS A 252 -3.55 -6.00 -6.02
CA LYS A 252 -2.38 -6.81 -5.66
C LYS A 252 -2.71 -8.29 -5.41
N PHE A 253 -3.87 -8.57 -4.82
CA PHE A 253 -4.28 -9.91 -4.42
C PHE A 253 -5.12 -10.64 -5.47
N MET A 254 -5.43 -9.99 -6.59
CA MET A 254 -6.15 -10.60 -7.71
C MET A 254 -5.21 -11.38 -8.65
N PHE A 255 -4.13 -11.93 -8.10
CA PHE A 255 -3.16 -12.72 -8.82
C PHE A 255 -3.16 -14.16 -8.31
N THR A 256 -3.13 -15.11 -9.24
CA THR A 256 -2.89 -16.52 -8.96
C THR A 256 -1.67 -17.01 -9.74
N GLY A 257 -1.01 -18.03 -9.23
CA GLY A 257 0.13 -18.66 -9.87
C GLY A 257 -0.16 -20.10 -10.17
N LEU A 258 -0.15 -20.49 -11.45
CA LEU A 258 -0.19 -21.89 -11.84
C LEU A 258 1.21 -22.49 -11.66
N ARG A 259 1.30 -23.59 -10.90
CA ARG A 259 2.54 -24.34 -10.62
C ARG A 259 2.39 -25.80 -11.05
N GLY A 260 3.51 -26.49 -11.23
CA GLY A 260 3.57 -27.91 -11.58
C GLY A 260 3.90 -28.19 -13.05
N LEU A 261 3.99 -27.15 -13.90
CA LEU A 261 4.36 -27.32 -15.31
C LEU A 261 5.84 -27.66 -15.49
N GLU A 262 6.69 -27.42 -14.50
CA GLU A 262 8.09 -27.83 -14.49
C GLU A 262 8.27 -29.37 -14.53
N SER A 263 7.24 -30.13 -14.15
CA SER A 263 7.24 -31.59 -14.19
C SER A 263 6.88 -32.15 -15.58
N VAL A 264 6.40 -31.29 -16.49
CA VAL A 264 5.91 -31.68 -17.81
C VAL A 264 7.05 -31.65 -18.82
N ALA A 265 7.25 -32.76 -19.52
CA ALA A 265 8.17 -32.82 -20.66
C ALA A 265 7.49 -32.26 -21.91
N PHE A 266 7.71 -30.98 -22.20
CA PHE A 266 7.19 -30.35 -23.42
C PHE A 266 7.96 -30.81 -24.67
N PRO A 267 7.28 -31.10 -25.79
CA PRO A 267 7.93 -31.40 -27.06
C PRO A 267 8.70 -30.19 -27.59
N ALA A 268 9.71 -30.44 -28.43
CA ALA A 268 10.51 -29.39 -29.06
C ALA A 268 9.65 -28.47 -29.96
N GLU A 269 8.73 -29.06 -30.72
CA GLU A 269 7.71 -28.35 -31.48
C GLU A 269 6.41 -28.33 -30.68
N LEU A 270 6.13 -27.20 -30.02
CA LEU A 270 4.92 -26.98 -29.24
C LEU A 270 4.16 -25.77 -29.82
N PRO A 271 3.21 -25.96 -30.74
CA PRO A 271 2.38 -24.85 -31.23
C PRO A 271 1.40 -24.33 -30.16
N TRP A 272 0.92 -25.22 -29.29
CA TRP A 272 -0.02 -24.91 -28.23
C TRP A 272 -0.04 -26.00 -27.15
N PHE A 273 -0.54 -25.66 -25.97
CA PHE A 273 -1.02 -26.62 -24.97
C PHE A 273 -2.31 -26.11 -24.34
N GLU A 274 -3.11 -27.00 -23.76
CA GLU A 274 -4.37 -26.65 -23.11
C GLU A 274 -4.44 -27.25 -21.72
N ILE A 275 -4.91 -26.45 -20.76
CA ILE A 275 -5.08 -26.89 -19.37
C ILE A 275 -6.56 -26.82 -19.02
N ASP A 276 -7.12 -27.97 -18.65
CA ASP A 276 -8.48 -28.04 -18.13
C ASP A 276 -8.45 -28.07 -16.60
N VAL A 277 -9.03 -27.04 -16.01
CA VAL A 277 -9.18 -26.89 -14.56
C VAL A 277 -10.57 -27.38 -14.18
N VAL A 278 -10.65 -28.57 -13.58
CA VAL A 278 -11.92 -29.14 -13.11
C VAL A 278 -12.20 -28.62 -11.71
N LEU A 279 -13.36 -27.98 -11.52
CA LEU A 279 -13.75 -27.43 -10.24
C LEU A 279 -14.43 -28.49 -9.34
N THR A 280 -14.26 -28.35 -8.02
CA THR A 280 -14.94 -29.13 -6.99
C THR A 280 -16.43 -28.78 -6.92
N GLU A 281 -16.72 -27.48 -7.02
CA GLU A 281 -18.07 -26.93 -7.00
C GLU A 281 -18.47 -26.45 -8.40
N ARG A 282 -19.77 -26.41 -8.69
CA ARG A 282 -20.28 -25.85 -9.94
C ARG A 282 -20.11 -24.33 -9.92
N TRP A 283 -19.78 -23.77 -11.07
CA TRP A 283 -19.85 -22.33 -11.29
C TRP A 283 -21.32 -21.92 -11.42
N GLU A 284 -21.92 -21.52 -10.30
CA GLU A 284 -23.33 -21.11 -10.22
C GLU A 284 -23.52 -19.59 -10.34
N HIS A 285 -22.47 -18.85 -10.69
CA HIS A 285 -22.58 -17.41 -10.92
C HIS A 285 -23.18 -17.09 -12.29
N ASP A 286 -23.99 -16.04 -12.35
CA ASP A 286 -24.58 -15.52 -13.59
C ASP A 286 -23.54 -14.87 -14.54
N PHE A 287 -22.31 -14.69 -14.07
CA PHE A 287 -21.22 -14.09 -14.83
C PHE A 287 -20.47 -15.15 -15.63
N SER A 288 -20.07 -14.81 -16.86
CA SER A 288 -19.10 -15.59 -17.64
C SER A 288 -17.80 -14.80 -17.76
N PHE A 289 -16.69 -15.51 -17.98
CA PHE A 289 -15.39 -14.88 -18.20
C PHE A 289 -14.65 -15.48 -19.40
N THR A 290 -13.66 -14.74 -19.89
CA THR A 290 -12.90 -15.05 -21.11
C THR A 290 -11.44 -14.66 -20.89
N GLU A 291 -10.58 -14.79 -21.90
CA GLU A 291 -9.18 -14.36 -21.91
C GLU A 291 -8.95 -12.86 -21.63
N LYS A 292 -10.01 -12.04 -21.68
CA LYS A 292 -9.93 -10.62 -21.29
C LYS A 292 -9.89 -10.43 -19.78
N HIS A 293 -10.45 -11.40 -19.04
CA HIS A 293 -10.56 -11.38 -17.58
C HIS A 293 -9.42 -12.16 -16.92
N LEU A 294 -8.66 -12.95 -17.67
CA LEU A 294 -7.49 -13.67 -17.19
C LEU A 294 -6.28 -13.26 -18.03
N ARG A 295 -5.38 -12.45 -17.46
CA ARG A 295 -4.25 -11.84 -18.19
C ARG A 295 -2.91 -12.41 -17.74
N LEU A 296 -1.99 -12.54 -18.68
CA LEU A 296 -0.58 -12.89 -18.45
C LEU A 296 0.27 -11.63 -18.36
N ASN A 297 1.53 -11.78 -17.96
CA ASN A 297 2.55 -10.71 -18.04
C ASN A 297 2.13 -9.41 -17.33
N CYS A 298 1.38 -9.55 -16.23
CA CYS A 298 0.88 -8.44 -15.45
C CYS A 298 1.72 -8.20 -14.21
N VAL A 299 1.91 -6.94 -13.84
CA VAL A 299 2.63 -6.57 -12.61
C VAL A 299 2.07 -5.28 -12.00
N PRO A 300 1.97 -5.20 -10.66
CA PRO A 300 1.72 -3.92 -9.99
C PRO A 300 2.87 -2.94 -10.26
N VAL A 301 2.50 -1.69 -10.46
CA VAL A 301 3.42 -0.57 -10.61
C VAL A 301 3.04 0.53 -9.63
N ILE A 302 4.04 1.24 -9.13
CA ILE A 302 3.90 2.30 -8.14
C ILE A 302 4.50 3.61 -8.66
N ASN A 303 3.88 4.74 -8.36
CA ASN A 303 4.33 6.07 -8.78
C ASN A 303 5.52 6.55 -7.93
N LEU A 304 6.63 5.83 -8.05
CA LEU A 304 7.92 6.15 -7.46
C LEU A 304 8.99 6.12 -8.56
N PHE A 305 9.83 7.15 -8.56
CA PHE A 305 10.92 7.28 -9.53
C PHE A 305 12.12 8.00 -8.90
N PRO A 306 13.35 7.72 -9.37
CA PRO A 306 14.52 8.41 -8.89
C PRO A 306 14.46 9.91 -9.24
N LEU A 307 14.87 10.72 -8.27
CA LEU A 307 15.03 12.16 -8.34
C LEU A 307 16.46 12.53 -8.00
N GLU A 308 17.01 13.44 -8.79
CA GLU A 308 18.24 14.14 -8.44
C GLU A 308 17.89 15.41 -7.68
N SER A 309 18.76 15.75 -6.71
CA SER A 309 18.67 16.98 -5.93
C SER A 309 19.77 17.95 -6.36
N ASP A 310 19.47 19.24 -6.30
CA ASP A 310 20.54 20.25 -6.36
C ASP A 310 21.46 20.07 -5.14
N PRO A 311 22.79 20.24 -5.31
CA PRO A 311 23.71 20.15 -4.18
C PRO A 311 23.32 21.12 -3.07
N LEU A 312 23.15 20.58 -1.86
CA LEU A 312 22.74 21.36 -0.70
C LEU A 312 23.99 21.90 -0.01
N THR A 313 24.20 23.22 -0.07
CA THR A 313 25.32 23.86 0.64
C THR A 313 24.93 24.09 2.09
N LEU A 314 25.78 23.65 3.02
CA LEU A 314 25.53 23.79 4.45
C LEU A 314 25.80 25.22 4.92
N ASN A 315 25.09 25.61 5.98
CA ASN A 315 25.33 26.84 6.71
C ASN A 315 25.42 26.49 8.20
N ALA A 316 26.53 26.86 8.85
CA ALA A 316 26.77 26.54 10.26
C ALA A 316 25.68 27.05 11.23
N LEU A 317 24.88 28.04 10.81
CA LEU A 317 23.77 28.59 11.60
C LEU A 317 22.43 27.86 11.39
N GLN A 318 22.36 26.90 10.46
CA GLN A 318 21.15 26.18 10.11
C GLN A 318 21.25 24.69 10.41
N THR A 319 20.24 24.16 11.10
CA THR A 319 20.12 22.73 11.44
C THR A 319 19.07 22.01 10.60
N GLU A 320 18.14 22.74 10.00
CA GLU A 320 17.08 22.22 9.14
C GLU A 320 17.15 22.85 7.75
N TYR A 321 17.10 22.00 6.71
CA TYR A 321 17.23 22.40 5.32
C TYR A 321 16.01 21.95 4.53
N LEU A 322 15.31 22.89 3.89
CA LEU A 322 14.19 22.55 3.02
C LEU A 322 14.72 21.93 1.72
N LEU A 323 14.35 20.68 1.46
CA LEU A 323 14.67 20.00 0.21
C LEU A 323 13.71 20.43 -0.89
N ARG A 324 14.26 20.72 -2.07
CA ARG A 324 13.49 21.00 -3.28
C ARG A 324 13.95 20.07 -4.39
N PRO A 325 13.03 19.35 -5.05
CA PRO A 325 13.40 18.50 -6.18
C PRO A 325 13.76 19.38 -7.39
N MET A 326 14.73 19.00 -8.22
CA MET A 326 15.11 19.79 -9.40
C MET A 326 13.95 20.06 -10.38
N ARG A 327 12.92 19.18 -10.40
CA ARG A 327 11.71 19.31 -11.23
C ARG A 327 10.57 20.11 -10.57
N VAL A 328 10.87 21.24 -9.92
CA VAL A 328 9.84 22.12 -9.32
C VAL A 328 8.85 22.66 -10.39
N GLN A 329 9.29 22.81 -11.64
CA GLN A 329 8.51 23.43 -12.71
C GLN A 329 7.21 22.69 -13.07
N ASP A 330 7.19 21.36 -12.86
CA ASP A 330 6.02 20.50 -13.09
C ASP A 330 4.90 20.76 -12.06
N GLY A 331 5.21 21.35 -10.89
CA GLY A 331 4.26 21.73 -9.85
C GLY A 331 3.62 20.58 -9.05
N HIS A 332 3.87 19.33 -9.45
CA HIS A 332 3.26 18.14 -8.86
C HIS A 332 4.29 17.13 -8.32
N THR A 333 5.59 17.41 -8.45
CA THR A 333 6.63 16.51 -7.94
C THR A 333 6.80 16.68 -6.42
N GLU A 334 6.59 15.61 -5.67
CA GLU A 334 6.80 15.53 -4.22
C GLU A 334 7.99 14.59 -3.91
N ILE A 335 8.75 14.89 -2.86
CA ILE A 335 9.82 14.01 -2.37
C ILE A 335 9.17 12.94 -1.49
N TYR A 336 9.29 11.67 -1.89
CA TYR A 336 8.79 10.52 -1.12
C TYR A 336 9.79 10.08 -0.04
N ALA A 337 11.08 9.99 -0.38
CA ALA A 337 12.12 9.58 0.54
C ALA A 337 13.48 10.19 0.19
N VAL A 338 14.33 10.32 1.21
CA VAL A 338 15.76 10.61 1.07
C VAL A 338 16.51 9.29 1.22
N ASP A 339 17.05 8.78 0.11
CA ASP A 339 17.64 7.45 0.04
C ASP A 339 19.09 7.43 0.54
N SER A 340 19.86 8.46 0.21
CA SER A 340 21.24 8.62 0.68
C SER A 340 21.65 10.09 0.73
N VAL A 341 22.53 10.42 1.67
CA VAL A 341 23.13 11.76 1.81
C VAL A 341 24.65 11.59 1.90
N MET A 342 25.36 12.21 0.96
CA MET A 342 26.82 12.17 0.90
C MET A 342 27.40 13.58 0.87
N SER A 343 28.50 13.77 1.58
CA SER A 343 29.28 15.01 1.54
C SER A 343 30.25 15.05 0.34
N SER A 344 30.55 16.26 -0.12
CA SER A 344 31.66 16.57 -1.02
C SER A 344 33.01 16.06 -0.50
N SER A 345 33.17 15.96 0.82
CA SER A 345 34.35 15.42 1.51
C SER A 345 34.34 13.89 1.62
N GLN A 346 33.41 13.21 0.92
CA GLN A 346 33.21 11.75 0.93
C GLN A 346 32.72 11.16 2.25
N HIS A 347 32.22 12.00 3.15
CA HIS A 347 31.59 11.53 4.39
C HIS A 347 30.17 11.04 4.09
N THR A 348 29.82 9.86 4.60
CA THR A 348 28.49 9.28 4.44
C THR A 348 27.64 9.60 5.66
N TYR A 349 26.52 10.27 5.46
CA TYR A 349 25.58 10.52 6.54
C TYR A 349 24.69 9.29 6.75
N VAL A 350 24.61 8.86 8.00
CA VAL A 350 23.83 7.69 8.37
C VAL A 350 22.39 8.10 8.73
N PRO A 351 21.34 7.41 8.27
CA PRO A 351 19.98 7.70 8.70
C PRO A 351 19.83 7.52 10.22
N PHE A 352 19.22 8.48 10.90
CA PHE A 352 19.04 8.49 12.35
C PHE A 352 18.33 7.24 12.88
N SER A 353 17.39 6.69 12.11
CA SER A 353 16.69 5.46 12.46
C SER A 353 17.64 4.26 12.61
N SER A 354 18.69 4.16 11.81
CA SER A 354 19.50 2.94 11.69
C SER A 354 20.24 2.53 12.97
N PHE A 355 20.59 3.48 13.85
CA PHE A 355 21.33 3.19 15.10
C PHE A 355 20.47 3.34 16.36
N ARG A 356 19.40 4.16 16.35
CA ARG A 356 18.50 4.30 17.51
C ARG A 356 17.65 3.06 17.79
N HIS A 357 17.37 2.20 16.79
CA HIS A 357 16.71 0.91 17.03
C HIS A 357 17.51 -0.02 17.95
N LYS A 358 18.80 0.27 18.24
CA LYS A 358 19.64 -0.50 19.18
C LYS A 358 19.54 -0.03 20.64
N GLY A 359 18.55 0.79 20.99
CA GLY A 359 18.17 1.02 22.38
C GLY A 359 19.10 1.93 23.20
N GLY A 360 19.76 2.92 22.57
CA GLY A 360 20.39 4.05 23.27
C GLY A 360 21.55 3.74 24.24
N MET A 361 21.92 2.47 24.44
CA MET A 361 23.05 2.06 25.27
C MET A 361 24.42 2.33 24.62
N MET A 362 24.44 2.71 23.34
CA MET A 362 25.64 3.17 22.64
C MET A 362 25.74 4.70 22.64
N ARG A 363 25.88 5.33 23.81
CA ARG A 363 26.20 6.77 23.88
C ARG A 363 27.58 7.11 23.30
N HIS A 364 28.41 6.12 22.98
CA HIS A 364 29.77 6.29 22.46
C HIS A 364 29.94 5.76 21.01
N ASP A 365 28.86 5.30 20.37
CA ASP A 365 28.89 4.88 18.94
C ASP A 365 27.90 5.71 18.09
N ALA A 366 27.56 6.93 18.51
CA ALA A 366 26.79 7.82 17.67
C ALA A 366 27.63 8.14 16.41
N PRO A 367 27.11 7.93 15.20
CA PRO A 367 27.87 8.25 14.00
C PRO A 367 28.28 9.72 13.98
N GLU A 368 29.47 9.98 13.47
CA GLU A 368 30.03 11.33 13.32
C GLU A 368 29.08 12.25 12.51
N TYR A 369 28.37 11.67 11.54
CA TYR A 369 27.36 12.33 10.71
C TYR A 369 26.09 11.48 10.60
N TYR A 370 24.95 12.07 10.96
CA TYR A 370 23.65 11.47 10.73
C TYR A 370 22.64 12.48 10.18
N TYR A 371 21.57 11.94 9.60
CA TYR A 371 20.46 12.75 9.11
C TYR A 371 19.11 12.20 9.54
N HIS A 372 18.13 13.09 9.69
CA HIS A 372 16.73 12.79 9.90
C HIS A 372 15.89 13.59 8.90
N THR A 373 14.74 13.07 8.50
CA THR A 373 13.83 13.75 7.57
C THR A 373 12.52 14.05 8.26
N ARG A 374 12.01 15.28 8.13
CA ARG A 374 10.68 15.65 8.58
C ARG A 374 9.83 16.11 7.42
N VAL A 375 8.61 15.61 7.34
CA VAL A 375 7.65 16.02 6.31
C VAL A 375 6.61 16.92 6.97
N ARG A 376 6.30 18.06 6.37
CA ARG A 376 5.23 18.95 6.84
C ARG A 376 4.38 19.40 5.67
N ARG A 377 3.06 19.45 5.87
CA ARG A 377 2.16 20.02 4.87
C ARG A 377 2.36 21.53 4.79
N GLY A 378 2.65 22.02 3.59
CA GLY A 378 2.79 23.44 3.31
C GLY A 378 1.45 24.13 3.06
N PRO A 379 1.41 25.47 3.00
CA PRO A 379 0.18 26.24 2.73
C PRO A 379 -0.45 25.94 1.36
N SER A 380 0.34 25.45 0.39
CA SER A 380 -0.15 25.03 -0.92
C SER A 380 -0.87 23.68 -0.89
N GLY A 381 -0.88 22.99 0.26
CA GLY A 381 -1.39 21.64 0.41
C GLY A 381 -0.40 20.52 0.08
N LEU A 382 0.74 20.85 -0.56
CA LEU A 382 1.83 19.93 -0.87
C LEU A 382 2.70 19.64 0.36
N HIS A 383 3.40 18.50 0.34
CA HIS A 383 4.31 18.12 1.42
C HIS A 383 5.72 18.64 1.17
N ASN A 384 6.25 19.36 2.15
CA ASN A 384 7.61 19.86 2.17
C ASN A 384 8.48 18.92 3.01
N THR A 385 9.57 18.45 2.42
CA THR A 385 10.55 17.57 3.09
C THR A 385 11.72 18.41 3.60
N TRP A 386 11.98 18.31 4.89
CA TRP A 386 13.08 18.96 5.57
C TRP A 386 14.14 17.92 5.94
N LEU A 387 15.39 18.22 5.62
CA LEU A 387 16.56 17.46 6.06
C LEU A 387 17.11 18.10 7.33
N ILE A 388 17.24 17.30 8.38
CA ILE A 388 17.80 17.70 9.66
C ILE A 388 19.12 16.96 9.81
N LEU A 389 20.20 17.69 10.05
CA LEU A 389 21.55 17.13 10.18
C LEU A 389 21.98 17.15 11.64
N GLY A 390 22.81 16.18 12.02
CA GLY A 390 23.42 16.11 13.34
C GLY A 390 24.56 15.10 13.38
N GLY A 391 25.13 14.90 14.57
CA GLY A 391 26.27 14.01 14.78
C GLY A 391 27.32 14.67 15.67
N GLU A 392 28.30 13.90 16.12
CA GLU A 392 29.39 14.43 16.95
C GLU A 392 30.15 15.56 16.25
N ALA A 393 30.25 15.52 14.91
CA ALA A 393 30.90 16.59 14.16
C ALA A 393 30.17 17.93 14.29
N PHE A 394 28.83 17.92 14.34
CA PHE A 394 28.00 19.11 14.54
C PHE A 394 28.10 19.62 15.98
N ASP A 395 28.02 18.72 16.96
CA ASP A 395 28.15 19.07 18.38
C ASP A 395 29.52 19.69 18.70
N ASN A 396 30.57 19.14 18.09
CA ASN A 396 31.96 19.60 18.25
C ASN A 396 32.34 20.76 17.30
N HIS A 397 31.42 21.24 16.45
CA HIS A 397 31.66 22.33 15.49
C HIS A 397 32.85 22.05 14.55
N THR A 398 32.98 20.80 14.09
CA THR A 398 34.04 20.32 13.20
C THR A 398 33.58 20.10 11.75
N VAL A 399 32.31 20.39 11.47
CA VAL A 399 31.73 20.38 10.12
C VAL A 399 32.41 21.46 9.26
N PRO A 400 32.92 21.14 8.05
CA PRO A 400 33.54 22.13 7.17
C PRO A 400 32.57 23.25 6.76
N GLU A 401 33.05 24.50 6.72
CA GLU A 401 32.21 25.68 6.43
C GLU A 401 31.61 25.69 4.99
N ASP A 402 32.28 25.06 4.02
CA ASP A 402 31.85 24.98 2.61
C ASP A 402 31.41 23.57 2.20
N GLU A 403 30.86 22.78 3.12
CA GLU A 403 30.41 21.44 2.83
C GLU A 403 29.16 21.44 1.92
N SER A 404 29.19 20.66 0.85
CA SER A 404 28.07 20.46 -0.05
C SER A 404 27.60 19.02 0.00
N LEU A 405 26.28 18.83 0.15
CA LEU A 405 25.66 17.52 0.20
C LEU A 405 25.03 17.16 -1.15
N SER A 406 25.35 15.96 -1.63
CA SER A 406 24.64 15.31 -2.72
C SER A 406 23.60 14.35 -2.14
N LEU A 407 22.34 14.51 -2.54
CA LEU A 407 21.25 13.63 -2.10
C LEU A 407 20.70 12.82 -3.26
N THR A 408 20.51 11.52 -3.01
CA THR A 408 19.69 10.65 -3.84
C THR A 408 18.28 10.65 -3.26
N LEU A 409 17.30 11.01 -4.08
CA LEU A 409 15.91 11.14 -3.65
C LEU A 409 15.03 10.18 -4.44
N THR A 410 13.96 9.72 -3.81
CA THR A 410 12.83 9.09 -4.51
C THR A 410 11.67 10.07 -4.54
N GLY A 411 11.09 10.28 -5.73
CA GLY A 411 9.98 11.18 -5.97
C GLY A 411 8.66 10.48 -6.28
N THR A 412 7.58 11.24 -6.14
CA THR A 412 6.22 10.88 -6.58
C THR A 412 5.55 12.11 -7.23
N ASN A 413 4.42 11.92 -7.92
CA ASN A 413 3.68 12.99 -8.60
C ASN A 413 2.52 13.57 -7.74
N GLY A 414 2.49 13.25 -6.44
CA GLY A 414 1.60 13.89 -5.46
C GLY A 414 0.13 13.95 -5.89
N GLN A 415 -0.57 15.02 -5.49
CA GLN A 415 -1.97 15.26 -5.85
C GLN A 415 -2.17 15.82 -7.26
N LEU A 416 -1.65 15.14 -8.28
CA LEU A 416 -2.09 15.40 -9.66
C LEU A 416 -3.62 15.22 -9.74
N PRO A 417 -4.39 16.09 -10.44
CA PRO A 417 -5.85 16.06 -10.32
C PRO A 417 -6.50 14.71 -10.63
N ARG A 418 -7.47 14.30 -9.79
CA ARG A 418 -8.20 13.01 -9.86
C ARG A 418 -8.76 12.67 -11.25
N ARG A 419 -9.31 13.66 -11.96
CA ARG A 419 -9.84 13.47 -13.34
C ARG A 419 -8.75 13.12 -14.35
N ALA A 420 -7.55 13.63 -14.11
CA ALA A 420 -6.37 13.41 -14.93
C ALA A 420 -5.83 11.98 -14.71
N LEU A 421 -5.85 11.49 -13.46
CA LEU A 421 -5.43 10.12 -13.10
C LEU A 421 -6.38 9.02 -13.60
N GLN A 422 -7.70 9.22 -13.55
CA GLN A 422 -8.68 8.22 -14.01
C GLN A 422 -8.62 7.91 -15.52
N SER A 423 -8.20 8.89 -16.33
CA SER A 423 -8.02 8.74 -17.78
C SER A 423 -6.57 8.47 -18.17
N THR A 424 -5.68 8.29 -17.19
CA THR A 424 -4.26 8.08 -17.44
C THR A 424 -4.03 6.72 -18.09
N VAL A 425 -3.37 6.77 -19.25
CA VAL A 425 -2.88 5.60 -19.96
C VAL A 425 -1.38 5.50 -19.76
N LEU A 426 -0.93 4.38 -19.20
CA LEU A 426 0.49 4.02 -19.10
C LEU A 426 0.87 3.22 -20.35
N ASP A 427 1.53 3.83 -21.33
CA ASP A 427 1.79 3.21 -22.64
C ASP A 427 3.23 3.25 -23.13
N THR A 428 4.12 3.90 -22.37
CA THR A 428 5.50 4.12 -22.80
C THR A 428 6.47 3.42 -21.87
N VAL A 429 7.29 2.51 -22.40
CA VAL A 429 8.46 1.94 -21.68
C VAL A 429 9.67 2.87 -21.81
N MET A 430 10.37 3.14 -20.71
CA MET A 430 11.47 4.11 -20.67
C MET A 430 12.81 3.57 -21.17
N LYS A 431 12.99 2.24 -21.19
CA LYS A 431 14.23 1.59 -21.64
C LYS A 431 13.98 0.77 -22.89
N THR A 432 14.95 0.77 -23.80
CA THR A 432 14.94 -0.10 -24.99
C THR A 432 15.15 -1.55 -24.56
N THR A 433 14.31 -2.43 -25.06
CA THR A 433 14.31 -3.87 -24.78
C THR A 433 14.75 -4.65 -26.01
N SER A 434 15.25 -5.88 -25.84
CA SER A 434 15.67 -6.75 -26.95
C SER A 434 14.51 -7.13 -27.88
N THR A 435 13.31 -7.25 -27.32
CA THR A 435 12.05 -7.50 -28.04
C THR A 435 11.16 -6.27 -27.93
N ARG A 436 10.37 -5.98 -28.98
CA ARG A 436 9.36 -4.93 -28.92
C ARG A 436 8.28 -5.32 -27.92
N ILE A 437 8.03 -4.46 -26.93
CA ILE A 437 7.01 -4.65 -25.90
C ILE A 437 6.05 -3.47 -25.93
N ALA A 438 4.75 -3.77 -25.95
CA ALA A 438 3.72 -2.79 -25.63
C ALA A 438 3.39 -2.89 -24.13
N VAL A 439 3.04 -1.76 -23.52
CA VAL A 439 2.60 -1.71 -22.13
C VAL A 439 1.26 -1.00 -22.05
N ARG A 440 0.39 -1.46 -21.15
CA ARG A 440 -0.89 -0.80 -20.88
C ARG A 440 -1.32 -1.05 -19.45
N ASN A 441 -1.87 -0.04 -18.77
CA ASN A 441 -2.55 -0.27 -17.49
C ASN A 441 -3.89 -0.99 -17.66
N LEU A 442 -4.15 -1.95 -16.78
CA LEU A 442 -5.38 -2.74 -16.71
C LEU A 442 -6.41 -2.13 -15.76
N CYS A 443 -5.94 -1.49 -14.68
CA CYS A 443 -6.79 -0.71 -13.79
C CYS A 443 -6.42 0.77 -13.82
N ALA A 444 -7.38 1.64 -13.47
CA ALA A 444 -7.12 3.06 -13.32
C ALA A 444 -6.12 3.28 -12.17
N PRO A 445 -5.10 4.15 -12.34
CA PRO A 445 -4.20 4.47 -11.24
C PRO A 445 -4.95 5.01 -10.02
N THR A 446 -4.58 4.53 -8.83
CA THR A 446 -5.17 4.98 -7.57
C THR A 446 -4.80 6.42 -7.25
N LEU A 447 -5.53 7.04 -6.34
CA LEU A 447 -5.11 8.31 -5.76
C LEU A 447 -4.04 8.07 -4.69
N PRO A 448 -3.09 9.00 -4.51
CA PRO A 448 -2.20 8.94 -3.36
C PRO A 448 -3.01 9.07 -2.06
N CYS A 449 -2.71 8.24 -1.08
CA CYS A 449 -3.29 8.31 0.26
C CYS A 449 -2.27 8.93 1.21
N TYR A 450 -2.62 10.06 1.82
CA TYR A 450 -1.77 10.71 2.81
C TYR A 450 -2.10 10.16 4.20
N PRO A 451 -1.09 10.02 5.09
CA PRO A 451 -1.32 9.48 6.42
C PRO A 451 -2.29 10.38 7.19
N PRO A 452 -3.29 9.81 7.90
CA PRO A 452 -4.17 10.57 8.77
C PRO A 452 -3.37 11.23 9.90
N ALA A 453 -3.60 12.52 10.13
CA ALA A 453 -2.94 13.28 11.20
C ALA A 453 -3.89 13.70 12.34
N GLN A 454 -5.17 13.37 12.26
CA GLN A 454 -6.20 13.83 13.19
C GLN A 454 -6.50 12.81 14.31
N ASP A 455 -7.27 13.22 15.32
CA ASP A 455 -7.92 12.34 16.31
C ASP A 455 -6.98 11.38 17.07
N ARG A 456 -5.78 11.84 17.43
CA ARG A 456 -4.79 11.03 18.14
C ARG A 456 -4.46 9.74 17.39
N PHE A 457 -4.50 9.76 16.06
CA PHE A 457 -4.23 8.61 15.18
C PHE A 457 -2.93 7.89 15.56
N HIS A 458 -1.84 8.64 15.74
CA HIS A 458 -0.54 8.08 16.13
C HIS A 458 -0.61 7.29 17.45
N TRP A 459 -1.35 7.78 18.45
CA TRP A 459 -1.51 7.06 19.73
C TRP A 459 -2.31 5.76 19.57
N ARG A 460 -3.36 5.77 18.74
CA ARG A 460 -4.15 4.56 18.43
C ARG A 460 -3.33 3.53 17.66
N VAL A 461 -2.41 3.99 16.80
CA VAL A 461 -1.45 3.12 16.13
C VAL A 461 -0.51 2.50 17.16
N LEU A 462 0.10 3.31 18.03
CA LEU A 462 1.00 2.81 19.07
C LEU A 462 0.32 1.83 20.05
N SER A 463 -0.93 2.09 20.43
CA SER A 463 -1.64 1.28 21.42
C SER A 463 -1.87 -0.17 20.97
N HIS A 464 -2.08 -0.41 19.66
CA HIS A 464 -2.40 -1.75 19.17
C HIS A 464 -1.17 -2.57 18.75
N LEU A 465 0.02 -1.97 18.73
CA LEU A 465 1.27 -2.69 18.43
C LEU A 465 1.74 -3.57 19.60
N GLY A 466 1.20 -3.36 20.81
CA GLY A 466 1.56 -4.16 21.98
C GLY A 466 1.06 -5.60 21.88
N SER A 467 1.89 -6.56 22.29
CA SER A 467 1.55 -8.00 22.34
C SER A 467 0.28 -8.29 23.14
N GLY A 468 0.07 -7.53 24.23
CA GLY A 468 -1.14 -7.63 25.06
C GLY A 468 -2.44 -7.13 24.40
N PHE A 469 -2.38 -6.49 23.23
CA PHE A 469 -3.58 -5.93 22.58
C PHE A 469 -4.53 -7.01 22.05
N LEU A 470 -4.04 -8.23 21.77
CA LEU A 470 -4.88 -9.33 21.31
C LEU A 470 -6.04 -9.64 22.28
N SER A 471 -5.80 -9.55 23.59
CA SER A 471 -6.85 -9.82 24.57
C SER A 471 -7.99 -8.80 24.53
N MET A 472 -7.72 -7.57 24.09
CA MET A 472 -8.71 -6.50 23.95
C MET A 472 -9.50 -6.58 22.64
N MET A 473 -9.05 -7.38 21.67
CA MET A 473 -9.70 -7.54 20.36
C MET A 473 -10.82 -8.57 20.36
N ASP A 474 -11.33 -8.99 21.52
CA ASP A 474 -12.44 -9.94 21.67
C ASP A 474 -13.82 -9.32 21.43
N ASN A 475 -13.88 -8.12 20.84
CA ASN A 475 -15.10 -7.42 20.48
C ASN A 475 -14.99 -6.85 19.04
N ALA A 476 -16.07 -6.95 18.28
CA ALA A 476 -16.23 -6.36 16.96
C ALA A 476 -15.89 -4.86 16.90
N ASP A 477 -16.25 -4.06 17.91
CA ASP A 477 -15.95 -2.63 17.96
C ASP A 477 -14.45 -2.36 17.93
N VAL A 478 -13.67 -3.13 18.70
CA VAL A 478 -12.22 -2.97 18.79
C VAL A 478 -11.55 -3.44 17.51
N LEU A 479 -11.99 -4.58 16.95
CA LEU A 479 -11.46 -5.06 15.67
C LEU A 479 -11.77 -4.07 14.54
N ARG A 480 -13.01 -3.57 14.43
CA ARG A 480 -13.39 -2.53 13.45
C ARG A 480 -12.56 -1.26 13.63
N GLY A 481 -12.44 -0.77 14.87
CA GLY A 481 -11.67 0.43 15.19
C GLY A 481 -10.17 0.30 14.91
N THR A 482 -9.63 -0.91 15.02
CA THR A 482 -8.23 -1.23 14.69
C THR A 482 -8.03 -1.30 13.18
N LEU A 483 -8.86 -2.06 12.45
CA LEU A 483 -8.78 -2.16 11.00
C LEU A 483 -9.05 -0.82 10.30
N ALA A 484 -9.91 0.03 10.87
CA ALA A 484 -10.16 1.38 10.37
C ALA A 484 -8.91 2.27 10.38
N LEU A 485 -7.89 1.99 11.19
CA LEU A 485 -6.61 2.71 11.15
C LEU A 485 -5.86 2.51 9.83
N TYR A 486 -6.21 1.46 9.07
CA TYR A 486 -5.55 1.04 7.84
C TYR A 486 -6.36 1.41 6.59
N GLU A 487 -7.58 1.93 6.76
CA GLU A 487 -8.46 2.36 5.67
C GLU A 487 -8.24 3.86 5.40
N TRP A 488 -7.42 4.19 4.40
CA TRP A 488 -7.07 5.58 4.07
C TRP A 488 -7.71 6.06 2.76
N THR A 489 -8.66 5.30 2.20
CA THR A 489 -9.23 5.57 0.86
C THR A 489 -10.64 6.16 0.89
N ASP A 490 -11.28 6.25 2.07
CA ASP A 490 -12.68 6.62 2.26
C ASP A 490 -13.67 5.76 1.45
N SER A 491 -13.22 4.55 1.06
CA SER A 491 -13.97 3.66 0.18
C SER A 491 -15.24 3.17 0.86
N GLU A 492 -16.39 3.39 0.22
CA GLU A 492 -17.68 2.90 0.71
C GLU A 492 -17.67 1.37 0.84
N MET A 493 -17.01 0.67 -0.08
CA MET A 493 -16.91 -0.78 -0.04
C MET A 493 -16.08 -1.25 1.15
N ASN A 494 -14.98 -0.57 1.48
CA ASN A 494 -14.19 -0.90 2.66
C ASN A 494 -14.99 -0.65 3.94
N ARG A 495 -15.72 0.47 4.02
CA ARG A 495 -16.62 0.76 5.15
C ARG A 495 -17.68 -0.33 5.33
N ARG A 496 -18.35 -0.76 4.25
CA ARG A 496 -19.31 -1.87 4.29
C ARG A 496 -18.70 -3.18 4.80
N ARG A 497 -17.46 -3.51 4.41
CA ARG A 497 -16.76 -4.70 4.92
C ARG A 497 -16.45 -4.62 6.41
N LEU A 498 -16.03 -3.45 6.88
CA LEU A 498 -15.77 -3.22 8.31
C LEU A 498 -17.08 -3.30 9.10
N GLU A 499 -18.14 -2.65 8.65
CA GLU A 499 -19.47 -2.70 9.26
C GLU A 499 -20.07 -4.11 9.26
N ALA A 500 -19.67 -4.97 8.32
CA ALA A 500 -20.10 -6.35 8.23
C ALA A 500 -19.49 -7.27 9.30
N ILE A 501 -18.49 -6.82 10.07
CA ILE A 501 -18.01 -7.54 11.25
C ILE A 501 -19.08 -7.41 12.33
N ILE A 502 -19.83 -8.48 12.62
CA ILE A 502 -20.94 -8.45 13.57
C ILE A 502 -20.44 -8.73 14.98
N GLU A 503 -19.63 -9.78 15.14
CA GLU A 503 -19.19 -10.29 16.44
C GLU A 503 -17.77 -10.84 16.33
N VAL A 504 -17.01 -10.72 17.41
CA VAL A 504 -15.72 -11.37 17.60
C VAL A 504 -15.76 -12.08 18.94
N LYS A 505 -15.23 -13.30 19.01
CA LYS A 505 -15.10 -14.07 20.25
C LYS A 505 -13.75 -14.74 20.31
N HIS A 506 -13.11 -14.65 21.46
CA HIS A 506 -11.88 -15.37 21.75
C HIS A 506 -12.17 -16.53 22.71
N SER A 507 -11.63 -17.70 22.43
CA SER A 507 -11.63 -18.83 23.34
C SER A 507 -10.26 -19.46 23.42
N GLU A 508 -9.90 -19.92 24.62
CA GLU A 508 -8.68 -20.69 24.82
C GLU A 508 -8.82 -22.07 24.20
N THR A 509 -7.75 -22.54 23.55
CA THR A 509 -7.65 -23.89 23.01
C THR A 509 -6.31 -24.50 23.41
N GLU A 510 -6.32 -25.80 23.66
CA GLU A 510 -5.13 -26.54 24.06
C GLU A 510 -5.01 -27.82 23.22
N ARG A 511 -3.80 -28.12 22.73
CA ARG A 511 -3.50 -29.35 22.00
C ARG A 511 -2.22 -29.98 22.52
N PHE A 512 -2.21 -31.30 22.64
CA PHE A 512 -0.98 -32.05 22.87
C PHE A 512 -0.30 -32.36 21.55
N GLU A 513 0.97 -31.98 21.42
CA GLU A 513 1.80 -32.25 20.26
C GLU A 513 3.18 -32.74 20.70
N GLN A 514 3.59 -33.92 20.22
CA GLN A 514 4.90 -34.53 20.52
C GLN A 514 5.23 -34.61 22.03
N GLY A 515 4.21 -34.75 22.89
CA GLY A 515 4.38 -34.84 24.34
C GLY A 515 4.35 -33.51 25.10
N TYR A 516 4.18 -32.38 24.41
CA TYR A 516 4.05 -31.05 25.02
C TYR A 516 2.63 -30.51 24.87
N LEU A 517 2.15 -29.76 25.86
CA LEU A 517 0.90 -28.99 25.77
C LEU A 517 1.18 -27.67 25.08
N VAL A 518 0.55 -27.45 23.93
CA VAL A 518 0.60 -26.19 23.19
C VAL A 518 -0.72 -25.45 23.43
N ARG A 519 -0.63 -24.20 23.87
CA ARG A 519 -1.77 -23.32 24.08
C ARG A 519 -2.01 -22.46 22.86
N GLY A 520 -3.27 -22.12 22.61
CA GLY A 520 -3.62 -21.20 21.55
C GLY A 520 -4.89 -20.43 21.83
N VAL A 521 -5.12 -19.42 21.00
CA VAL A 521 -6.36 -18.64 20.99
C VAL A 521 -7.12 -18.99 19.72
N GLN A 522 -8.36 -19.47 19.88
CA GLN A 522 -9.31 -19.55 18.80
C GLN A 522 -10.05 -18.21 18.70
N ILE A 523 -9.93 -17.58 17.53
CA ILE A 523 -10.55 -16.30 17.21
C ILE A 523 -11.69 -16.59 16.24
N GLU A 524 -12.92 -16.40 16.72
CA GLU A 524 -14.13 -16.57 15.93
C GLU A 524 -14.68 -15.20 15.53
N VAL A 525 -14.78 -14.95 14.23
CA VAL A 525 -15.28 -13.68 13.67
C VAL A 525 -16.56 -13.96 12.90
N THR A 526 -17.67 -13.37 13.34
CA THR A 526 -18.96 -13.49 12.65
C THR A 526 -19.12 -12.34 11.66
N LEU A 527 -19.32 -12.66 10.38
CA LEU A 527 -19.46 -11.71 9.29
C LEU A 527 -20.86 -11.74 8.67
N ASN A 528 -21.40 -10.56 8.35
CA ASN A 528 -22.55 -10.43 7.46
C ASN A 528 -22.08 -10.59 6.00
N SER A 529 -22.50 -11.65 5.31
CA SER A 529 -22.07 -11.90 3.94
C SER A 529 -22.48 -10.80 2.95
N HIS A 530 -23.55 -10.04 3.24
CA HIS A 530 -24.04 -8.96 2.38
C HIS A 530 -23.09 -7.75 2.29
N GLY A 531 -22.14 -7.61 3.22
CA GLY A 531 -21.13 -6.56 3.17
C GLY A 531 -19.96 -6.83 2.23
N PHE A 532 -19.91 -8.01 1.61
CA PHE A 532 -18.81 -8.48 0.78
C PHE A 532 -19.27 -8.80 -0.65
N ALA A 533 -18.33 -8.76 -1.59
CA ALA A 533 -18.57 -9.13 -2.99
C ALA A 533 -18.51 -10.66 -3.20
N GLY A 534 -19.29 -11.42 -2.41
CA GLY A 534 -19.34 -12.89 -2.47
C GLY A 534 -18.29 -13.60 -1.61
N ARG A 535 -18.28 -14.94 -1.68
CA ARG A 535 -17.45 -15.81 -0.82
C ARG A 535 -15.96 -15.61 -1.07
N GLY A 536 -15.51 -15.44 -2.31
CA GLY A 536 -14.12 -15.10 -2.61
C GLY A 536 -13.60 -13.82 -1.92
N ASP A 537 -14.42 -12.78 -1.78
CA ASP A 537 -14.07 -11.55 -1.05
C ASP A 537 -13.89 -11.81 0.46
N ILE A 538 -14.80 -12.61 1.03
CA ILE A 538 -14.75 -13.07 2.42
C ILE A 538 -13.51 -13.90 2.68
N CYS A 539 -13.18 -14.86 1.80
CA CYS A 539 -11.99 -15.68 1.97
C CYS A 539 -10.71 -14.86 1.88
N LEU A 540 -10.65 -13.87 0.99
CA LEU A 540 -9.53 -12.95 0.89
C LEU A 540 -9.38 -12.11 2.17
N PHE A 541 -10.49 -11.59 2.69
CA PHE A 541 -10.53 -10.88 3.97
C PHE A 541 -10.05 -11.76 5.12
N GLY A 542 -10.50 -13.02 5.16
CA GLY A 542 -10.10 -14.00 6.17
C GLY A 542 -8.62 -14.37 6.11
N GLU A 543 -8.04 -14.53 4.91
CA GLU A 543 -6.59 -14.77 4.77
C GLU A 543 -5.77 -13.58 5.27
N MET A 544 -6.23 -12.36 4.97
CA MET A 544 -5.61 -11.14 5.50
C MET A 544 -5.69 -11.11 7.04
N LEU A 545 -6.87 -11.38 7.63
CA LEU A 545 -7.05 -11.44 9.07
C LEU A 545 -6.21 -12.53 9.73
N SER A 546 -6.13 -13.71 9.11
CA SER A 546 -5.32 -14.82 9.61
C SER A 546 -3.85 -14.42 9.74
N ARG A 547 -3.31 -13.71 8.75
CA ARG A 547 -1.95 -13.18 8.77
C ARG A 547 -1.76 -12.03 9.75
N PHE A 548 -2.78 -11.18 9.91
CA PHE A 548 -2.77 -10.13 10.93
C PHE A 548 -2.72 -10.72 12.34
N PHE A 549 -3.61 -11.66 12.67
CA PHE A 549 -3.60 -12.30 13.99
C PHE A 549 -2.34 -13.12 14.25
N ALA A 550 -1.68 -13.64 13.21
CA ALA A 550 -0.38 -14.29 13.35
C ALA A 550 0.70 -13.37 13.94
N LEU A 551 0.55 -12.04 13.87
CA LEU A 551 1.49 -11.09 14.47
C LEU A 551 1.49 -11.10 16.00
N TYR A 552 0.39 -11.53 16.61
CA TYR A 552 0.24 -11.63 18.06
C TYR A 552 0.57 -13.04 18.59
N THR A 553 1.10 -13.92 17.74
CA THR A 553 1.57 -15.26 18.15
C THR A 553 2.99 -15.17 18.67
N ASP A 554 3.31 -16.05 19.62
CA ASP A 554 4.65 -16.21 20.18
C ASP A 554 5.01 -17.70 20.29
N ILE A 555 6.17 -18.00 20.85
CA ILE A 555 6.68 -19.38 20.96
C ILE A 555 5.79 -20.30 21.82
N TYR A 556 4.92 -19.74 22.66
CA TYR A 556 4.03 -20.46 23.59
C TYR A 556 2.55 -20.39 23.19
N LEU A 557 2.19 -19.51 22.24
CA LEU A 557 0.81 -19.23 21.86
C LEU A 557 0.61 -19.26 20.34
N PHE A 558 -0.20 -20.19 19.85
CA PHE A 558 -0.67 -20.20 18.46
C PHE A 558 -2.05 -19.56 18.32
N ASN A 559 -2.37 -19.06 17.12
CA ASN A 559 -3.69 -18.51 16.82
C ASN A 559 -4.40 -19.34 15.75
N ARG A 560 -5.71 -19.51 15.90
CA ARG A 560 -6.59 -20.15 14.91
C ARG A 560 -7.74 -19.22 14.58
N LEU A 561 -7.87 -18.86 13.30
CA LEU A 561 -8.98 -18.01 12.82
C LEU A 561 -10.11 -18.86 12.28
N ILE A 562 -11.32 -18.49 12.67
CA ILE A 562 -12.57 -19.09 12.22
C ILE A 562 -13.52 -17.96 11.85
N ILE A 563 -14.09 -18.02 10.66
CA ILE A 563 -15.11 -17.08 10.21
C ILE A 563 -16.46 -17.79 10.12
N ILE A 564 -17.47 -17.20 10.75
CA ILE A 564 -18.86 -17.66 10.65
C ILE A 564 -19.63 -16.67 9.79
N LEU A 565 -20.29 -17.17 8.75
CA LEU A 565 -21.07 -16.35 7.84
C LEU A 565 -22.54 -16.32 8.26
N GLN A 566 -23.09 -15.11 8.36
CA GLN A 566 -24.53 -14.91 8.46
C GLN A 566 -25.10 -14.47 7.10
N PRO A 567 -26.29 -14.95 6.71
CA PRO A 567 -27.26 -15.69 7.55
C PRO A 567 -27.16 -17.23 7.49
N ASN A 568 -26.33 -17.82 6.63
CA ASN A 568 -26.33 -19.27 6.38
C ASN A 568 -25.68 -20.12 7.49
N GLY A 569 -24.91 -19.51 8.39
CA GLY A 569 -24.18 -20.20 9.47
C GLY A 569 -22.96 -20.98 8.98
N GLU A 570 -22.51 -20.73 7.75
CA GLU A 570 -21.36 -21.42 7.17
C GLU A 570 -20.08 -21.08 7.94
N ARG A 571 -19.25 -22.10 8.18
CA ARG A 571 -18.03 -22.00 8.96
C ARG A 571 -16.82 -22.21 8.08
N LEU A 572 -15.99 -21.18 7.99
CA LEU A 572 -14.72 -21.18 7.28
C LEU A 572 -13.58 -21.21 8.30
N GLU A 573 -12.60 -22.09 8.09
CA GLU A 573 -11.49 -22.28 9.03
C GLU A 573 -10.15 -22.11 8.33
N TRP A 574 -9.25 -21.36 8.97
CA TRP A 574 -7.87 -21.20 8.51
C TRP A 574 -6.92 -22.07 9.32
N GLN A 575 -5.83 -22.46 8.66
CA GLN A 575 -4.72 -23.18 9.29
C GLN A 575 -4.16 -22.40 10.49
N GLU A 576 -3.76 -23.13 11.53
CA GLU A 576 -3.13 -22.58 12.72
C GLU A 576 -1.87 -21.79 12.36
N LYS A 577 -1.70 -20.62 12.98
CA LYS A 577 -0.51 -19.79 12.81
C LYS A 577 0.36 -19.93 14.05
N HIS A 578 1.57 -20.40 13.82
CA HIS A 578 2.60 -20.60 14.84
C HIS A 578 3.77 -19.67 14.54
N ASN A 579 4.39 -19.12 15.57
CA ASN A 579 5.57 -18.26 15.41
C ASN A 579 6.62 -18.60 16.45
N ARG A 580 7.89 -18.61 16.05
CA ARG A 580 9.02 -18.92 16.95
C ARG A 580 9.59 -17.68 17.63
N ARG A 581 8.86 -16.56 17.62
CA ARG A 581 9.30 -15.30 18.24
C ARG A 581 9.12 -15.36 19.75
N ILE A 582 10.09 -14.79 20.46
CA ILE A 582 10.01 -14.56 21.90
C ILE A 582 9.02 -13.39 22.11
N PRO A 583 8.13 -13.45 23.12
CA PRO A 583 7.22 -12.34 23.43
C PRO A 583 8.02 -11.05 23.66
N GLY A 584 7.64 -9.99 22.94
CA GLY A 584 8.21 -8.65 23.04
C GLY A 584 7.44 -7.74 23.98
#